data_AF-A0A8B6D0M1-F1
#
_entry.id   AF-A0A8B6D0M1-F1
#
_cell.length_a   1.000
_cell.length_b   1.000
_cell.length_c   1.000
_cell.angle_alpha   90.00
_cell.angle_beta   90.00
_cell.angle_gamma   90.00
#
_symmetry.space_group_name_H-M   'P 1'
#
loop_
_entity.id
_entity.type
_entity.pdbx_description
1 polymer ?
#
loop_
_entity_poly.entity_id
_entity_poly.type
_entity_poly.pdbx_seq_one_letter_code
_entity_poly.pdbx_strand_id
1 'polypeptide(L)'
;MRDYHDLYLGVDVTLMADCFNHLRKVSKETFGLDVAHYFTLPGYAYDVMRKMTGVSLELLGDIDMLQMVESGFRGGITAASHRYAKANNPYLDDYDETKPTNYLMYLDANNLYGCAMSRYMPTDGFKWVANIKEIPRPDEIDPESPVGYIMEVDLEYPENLNDDHNDYPFAPESIEINKVRKLVPNLNGKKKYVIHSANLKQYLELGGLKLKKIHRDISFNQSPWLKEYVDKLTALRTAAGTDFEKDFFKLKVNAVFGKKHGESKEPAGCSACK
;
A
#
# COMPACT_ATOMS: atom_id res chain seq x y z
N MET A 1 -0.15 47.93 -14.74
CA MET A 1 -0.05 46.82 -13.75
C MET A 1 -1.39 46.15 -13.50
N ARG A 2 -2.48 46.89 -13.27
CA ARG A 2 -3.83 46.32 -13.08
C ARG A 2 -4.32 45.47 -14.27
N ASP A 3 -4.21 45.98 -15.49
CA ASP A 3 -4.70 45.24 -16.67
C ASP A 3 -3.94 43.93 -16.91
N TYR A 4 -2.63 43.89 -16.61
CA TYR A 4 -1.83 42.66 -16.67
C TYR A 4 -2.23 41.65 -15.57
N HIS A 5 -2.51 42.14 -14.37
CA HIS A 5 -3.03 41.31 -13.28
C HIS A 5 -4.39 40.70 -13.64
N ASP A 6 -5.31 41.53 -14.13
CA ASP A 6 -6.67 41.09 -14.47
C ASP A 6 -6.66 40.11 -15.64
N LEU A 7 -5.77 40.30 -16.62
CA LEU A 7 -5.54 39.35 -17.71
C LEU A 7 -4.98 38.01 -17.19
N TYR A 8 -3.95 38.04 -16.34
CA TYR A 8 -3.37 36.84 -15.75
C TYR A 8 -4.40 36.06 -14.93
N LEU A 9 -5.15 36.75 -14.06
CA LEU A 9 -6.23 36.15 -13.28
C LEU A 9 -7.31 35.54 -14.16
N GLY A 10 -7.70 36.24 -15.24
CA GLY A 10 -8.68 35.73 -16.21
C GLY A 10 -8.20 34.44 -16.89
N VAL A 11 -6.92 34.37 -17.27
CA VAL A 11 -6.30 33.17 -17.85
C VAL A 11 -6.30 32.02 -16.84
N ASP A 12 -5.83 32.24 -15.61
CA ASP A 12 -5.78 31.22 -14.56
C ASP A 12 -7.16 30.64 -14.24
N VAL A 13 -8.16 31.51 -14.07
CA VAL A 13 -9.55 31.08 -13.79
C VAL A 13 -10.14 30.29 -14.96
N THR A 14 -9.90 30.74 -16.20
CA THR A 14 -10.45 30.07 -17.39
C THR A 14 -9.78 28.72 -17.61
N LEU A 15 -8.46 28.62 -17.45
CA LEU A 15 -7.73 27.35 -17.53
C LEU A 15 -8.19 26.36 -16.47
N MET A 16 -8.34 26.81 -15.23
CA MET A 16 -8.85 25.97 -14.14
C MET A 16 -10.28 25.48 -14.43
N ALA A 17 -11.15 26.36 -14.94
CA ALA A 17 -12.51 26.00 -15.31
C ALA A 17 -12.54 24.96 -16.44
N ASP A 18 -11.70 25.11 -17.47
CA ASP A 18 -11.61 24.15 -18.58
C ASP A 18 -11.10 22.78 -18.11
N CYS A 19 -10.00 22.75 -17.33
CA CYS A 19 -9.49 21.53 -16.71
C CYS A 19 -10.55 20.84 -15.84
N PHE A 20 -11.29 21.59 -15.03
CA PHE A 20 -12.32 21.02 -14.16
C PHE A 20 -13.54 20.51 -14.95
N ASN A 21 -13.96 21.22 -15.99
CA ASN A 21 -15.04 20.77 -16.87
C ASN A 21 -14.66 19.47 -17.61
N HIS A 22 -13.43 19.39 -18.12
CA HIS A 22 -12.90 18.17 -18.71
C HIS A 22 -12.88 17.01 -17.69
N LEU A 23 -12.41 17.26 -16.46
CA LEU A 23 -12.41 16.27 -15.38
C LEU A 23 -13.81 15.74 -15.06
N ARG A 24 -14.82 16.64 -14.97
CA ARG A 24 -16.22 16.27 -14.74
C ARG A 24 -16.77 15.42 -15.87
N LYS A 25 -16.48 15.80 -17.12
CA LYS A 25 -16.90 15.06 -18.32
C LYS A 25 -16.33 13.63 -18.30
N VAL A 26 -15.01 13.49 -18.20
CA VAL A 26 -14.32 12.19 -18.13
C VAL A 26 -14.86 11.35 -16.98
N SER A 27 -15.08 11.95 -15.81
CA SER A 27 -15.61 11.26 -14.63
C SER A 27 -17.02 10.68 -14.84
N LYS A 28 -17.93 11.50 -15.38
CA LYS A 28 -19.31 11.06 -15.68
C LYS A 28 -19.35 10.00 -16.76
N GLU A 29 -18.63 10.21 -17.86
CA GLU A 29 -18.64 9.29 -18.99
C GLU A 29 -18.03 7.93 -18.63
N THR A 30 -16.96 7.92 -17.82
CA THR A 30 -16.23 6.68 -17.50
C THR A 30 -16.82 5.91 -16.32
N PHE A 31 -17.33 6.61 -15.31
CA PHE A 31 -17.74 6.01 -14.02
C PHE A 31 -19.20 6.32 -13.62
N GLY A 32 -19.87 7.23 -14.34
CA GLY A 32 -21.24 7.62 -14.04
C GLY A 32 -21.39 8.34 -12.69
N LEU A 33 -20.33 9.01 -12.21
CA LEU A 33 -20.33 9.83 -11.00
C LEU A 33 -19.71 11.19 -11.33
N ASP A 34 -20.31 12.28 -10.84
CA ASP A 34 -19.76 13.63 -11.01
C ASP A 34 -18.75 13.92 -9.89
N VAL A 35 -17.51 14.21 -10.25
CA VAL A 35 -16.47 14.59 -9.28
C VAL A 35 -16.85 15.85 -8.50
N ALA A 36 -17.71 16.72 -9.05
CA ALA A 36 -18.14 17.95 -8.38
C ALA A 36 -19.01 17.72 -7.13
N HIS A 37 -19.49 16.50 -6.89
CA HIS A 37 -20.20 16.13 -5.66
C HIS A 37 -19.27 15.68 -4.54
N TYR A 38 -17.96 15.73 -4.75
CA TYR A 38 -16.96 15.26 -3.81
C TYR A 38 -15.99 16.38 -3.43
N PHE A 39 -15.68 16.47 -2.14
CA PHE A 39 -14.68 17.42 -1.64
C PHE A 39 -13.26 17.07 -2.10
N THR A 40 -12.96 15.79 -2.27
CA THR A 40 -11.61 15.32 -2.60
C THR A 40 -11.61 14.14 -3.57
N LEU A 41 -10.53 14.00 -4.34
CA LEU A 41 -10.34 12.89 -5.27
C LEU A 41 -10.38 11.51 -4.57
N PRO A 42 -9.80 11.29 -3.37
CA PRO A 42 -9.96 10.03 -2.65
C PRO A 42 -11.39 9.69 -2.27
N GLY A 43 -12.21 10.69 -1.88
CA GLY A 43 -13.63 10.47 -1.62
C GLY A 43 -14.36 9.96 -2.86
N TYR A 44 -14.15 10.63 -3.99
CA TYR A 44 -14.69 10.23 -5.28
C TYR A 44 -14.19 8.84 -5.73
N ALA A 45 -12.88 8.58 -5.63
CA ALA A 45 -12.28 7.32 -6.07
C ALA A 45 -12.81 6.12 -5.25
N TYR A 46 -13.04 6.32 -3.96
CA TYR A 46 -13.61 5.30 -3.08
C TYR A 46 -15.05 4.94 -3.45
N ASP A 47 -15.88 5.94 -3.73
CA ASP A 47 -17.27 5.70 -4.15
C ASP A 47 -17.36 5.08 -5.55
N VAL A 48 -16.51 5.51 -6.48
CA VAL A 48 -16.37 4.84 -7.79
C VAL A 48 -15.99 3.38 -7.59
N MET A 49 -15.01 3.11 -6.73
CA MET A 49 -14.58 1.75 -6.43
C MET A 49 -15.75 0.93 -5.88
N ARG A 50 -16.49 1.43 -4.88
CA ARG A 50 -17.66 0.72 -4.31
C ARG A 50 -18.76 0.48 -5.33
N LYS A 51 -19.04 1.47 -6.18
CA LYS A 51 -20.03 1.35 -7.26
C LYS A 51 -19.64 0.28 -8.27
N MET A 52 -18.35 0.19 -8.60
CA MET A 52 -17.85 -0.78 -9.58
C MET A 52 -17.81 -2.20 -9.01
N THR A 53 -17.30 -2.37 -7.80
CA THR A 53 -17.09 -3.70 -7.21
C THR A 53 -18.33 -4.25 -6.52
N GLY A 54 -19.30 -3.39 -6.17
CA GLY A 54 -20.47 -3.77 -5.37
C GLY A 54 -20.11 -4.24 -3.96
N VAL A 55 -18.88 -4.00 -3.50
CA VAL A 55 -18.37 -4.55 -2.25
C VAL A 55 -19.10 -3.96 -1.03
N SER A 56 -19.42 -4.82 -0.08
CA SER A 56 -19.81 -4.44 1.28
C SER A 56 -18.64 -4.74 2.21
N LEU A 57 -18.19 -3.73 2.96
CA LEU A 57 -17.07 -3.87 3.90
C LEU A 57 -17.62 -3.81 5.33
N GLU A 58 -17.29 -4.81 6.13
CA GLU A 58 -17.61 -4.83 7.56
C GLU A 58 -16.65 -3.93 8.33
N LEU A 59 -17.18 -3.19 9.31
CA LEU A 59 -16.38 -2.41 10.25
C LEU A 59 -15.93 -3.30 11.41
N LEU A 60 -14.68 -3.14 11.84
CA LEU A 60 -14.18 -3.80 13.05
C LEU A 60 -14.87 -3.19 14.29
N GLY A 61 -15.81 -3.92 14.88
CA GLY A 61 -16.52 -3.50 16.08
C GLY A 61 -15.77 -3.76 17.39
N ASP A 62 -14.78 -4.65 17.38
CA ASP A 62 -13.96 -5.00 18.54
C ASP A 62 -12.70 -4.11 18.61
N ILE A 63 -12.54 -3.41 19.73
CA ILE A 63 -11.41 -2.50 19.95
C ILE A 63 -10.06 -3.23 20.03
N ASP A 64 -10.03 -4.46 20.54
CA ASP A 64 -8.81 -5.26 20.63
C ASP A 64 -8.36 -5.73 19.25
N MET A 65 -9.33 -6.04 18.35
CA MET A 65 -9.04 -6.35 16.96
C MET A 65 -8.48 -5.12 16.24
N LEU A 66 -9.12 -3.96 16.43
CA LEU A 66 -8.68 -2.71 15.83
C LEU A 66 -7.25 -2.37 16.25
N GLN A 67 -6.96 -2.40 17.56
CA GLN A 67 -5.61 -2.13 18.08
C GLN A 67 -4.57 -3.12 17.54
N MET A 68 -4.92 -4.41 17.43
CA MET A 68 -4.04 -5.41 16.83
C MET A 68 -3.73 -5.07 15.36
N VAL A 69 -4.75 -4.82 14.54
CA VAL A 69 -4.58 -4.46 13.12
C VAL A 69 -3.78 -3.17 12.98
N GLU A 70 -4.04 -2.14 13.79
CA GLU A 70 -3.31 -0.87 13.77
C GLU A 70 -1.84 -1.02 14.13
N SER A 71 -1.52 -1.84 15.15
CA SER A 71 -0.14 -2.17 15.49
C SER A 71 0.58 -2.93 14.36
N GLY A 72 -0.21 -3.57 13.50
CA GLY A 72 0.22 -4.25 12.29
C GLY A 72 0.40 -3.34 11.07
N PHE A 73 0.13 -2.04 11.15
CA PHE A 73 0.36 -1.15 10.02
C PHE A 73 1.85 -0.78 9.89
N ARG A 74 2.35 -0.89 8.65
CA ARG A 74 3.71 -0.47 8.28
C ARG A 74 3.61 0.42 7.06
N GLY A 75 4.40 1.48 7.05
CA GLY A 75 4.57 2.35 5.88
C GLY A 75 5.47 1.72 4.81
N GLY A 76 5.82 2.52 3.82
CA GLY A 76 6.86 2.16 2.86
C GLY A 76 8.21 2.01 3.56
N ILE A 77 8.96 0.97 3.18
CA ILE A 77 10.33 0.77 3.66
C ILE A 77 11.24 1.74 2.88
N THR A 78 12.06 2.49 3.61
CA THR A 78 13.12 3.31 3.02
C THR A 78 14.40 2.98 3.78
N ALA A 79 15.30 2.25 3.12
CA ALA A 79 16.55 1.78 3.68
C ALA A 79 17.70 2.11 2.73
N ALA A 80 18.86 2.43 3.30
CA ALA A 80 20.10 2.67 2.57
C ALA A 80 21.20 1.83 3.22
N SER A 81 21.42 0.63 2.66
CA SER A 81 22.36 -0.37 3.20
C SER A 81 23.82 0.00 2.87
N HIS A 82 24.04 0.60 1.70
CA HIS A 82 25.30 1.24 1.32
C HIS A 82 25.14 2.75 1.17
N ARG A 83 25.99 3.53 1.88
CA ARG A 83 25.89 5.01 1.90
C ARG A 83 26.26 5.67 0.58
N TYR A 84 27.19 5.08 -0.17
CA TYR A 84 27.66 5.61 -1.43
C TYR A 84 28.15 4.47 -2.32
N ALA A 85 27.73 4.50 -3.58
CA ALA A 85 28.21 3.61 -4.62
C ALA A 85 28.46 4.44 -5.88
N LYS A 86 29.56 4.16 -6.58
CA LYS A 86 29.92 4.80 -7.84
C LYS A 86 30.24 3.71 -8.86
N ALA A 87 29.61 3.77 -10.02
CA ALA A 87 29.90 2.84 -11.10
C ALA A 87 31.25 3.18 -11.76
N ASN A 88 32.08 2.17 -12.02
CA ASN A 88 33.19 2.24 -12.96
C ASN A 88 32.72 1.67 -14.31
N ASN A 89 32.10 2.54 -15.10
CA ASN A 89 31.39 2.16 -16.32
C ASN A 89 32.06 2.83 -17.54
N PRO A 90 32.42 2.08 -18.61
CA PRO A 90 33.04 2.60 -19.82
C PRO A 90 32.27 3.72 -20.55
N TYR A 91 30.97 3.87 -20.25
CA TYR A 91 30.13 4.93 -20.81
C TYR A 91 30.19 6.26 -20.03
N LEU A 92 30.99 6.35 -18.97
CA LEU A 92 31.17 7.56 -18.15
C LEU A 92 32.53 8.23 -18.40
N ASP A 93 32.57 9.56 -18.33
CA ASP A 93 33.78 10.37 -18.62
C ASP A 93 34.96 10.07 -17.68
N ASP A 94 34.70 9.52 -16.50
CA ASP A 94 35.67 9.23 -15.45
C ASP A 94 35.99 7.73 -15.29
N TYR A 95 35.75 6.96 -16.36
CA TYR A 95 36.08 5.54 -16.43
C TYR A 95 37.58 5.27 -16.23
N ASP A 96 37.89 4.25 -15.44
CA ASP A 96 39.24 3.83 -15.12
C ASP A 96 39.43 2.37 -15.56
N GLU A 97 40.17 2.16 -16.64
CA GLU A 97 40.51 0.84 -17.20
C GLU A 97 41.28 -0.05 -16.21
N THR A 98 41.92 0.53 -15.19
CA THR A 98 42.67 -0.23 -14.19
C THR A 98 41.78 -0.86 -13.12
N LYS A 99 40.51 -0.44 -13.03
CA LYS A 99 39.53 -0.93 -12.06
C LYS A 99 38.54 -1.88 -12.70
N PRO A 100 37.97 -2.84 -11.94
CA PRO A 100 36.93 -3.71 -12.47
C PRO A 100 35.73 -2.90 -12.95
N THR A 101 35.20 -3.25 -14.12
CA THR A 101 33.98 -2.66 -14.65
C THR A 101 32.78 -3.05 -13.79
N ASN A 102 31.94 -2.07 -13.44
CA ASN A 102 30.67 -2.34 -12.78
C ASN A 102 29.60 -1.31 -13.19
N TYR A 103 28.35 -1.64 -12.90
CA TYR A 103 27.18 -0.86 -13.29
C TYR A 103 26.26 -0.68 -12.09
N LEU A 104 25.52 0.44 -12.09
CA LEU A 104 24.40 0.66 -11.19
C LEU A 104 23.10 0.40 -11.96
N MET A 105 22.18 -0.33 -11.34
CA MET A 105 20.87 -0.63 -11.91
C MET A 105 19.80 0.09 -11.10
N TYR A 106 18.92 0.81 -11.78
CA TYR A 106 17.73 1.40 -11.19
C TYR A 106 16.51 0.55 -11.54
N LEU A 107 15.85 0.01 -10.52
CA LEU A 107 14.64 -0.80 -10.66
C LEU A 107 13.48 -0.07 -10.00
N ASP A 108 12.38 0.13 -10.74
CA ASP A 108 11.16 0.73 -10.24
C ASP A 108 9.96 -0.16 -10.54
N ALA A 109 9.16 -0.44 -9.51
CA ALA A 109 7.99 -1.29 -9.64
C ALA A 109 6.80 -0.50 -10.18
N ASN A 110 6.40 -0.80 -11.42
CA ASN A 110 5.23 -0.20 -12.04
C ASN A 110 3.95 -0.56 -11.25
N ASN A 111 3.23 0.46 -10.78
CA ASN A 111 1.94 0.32 -10.09
C ASN A 111 1.99 -0.64 -8.87
N LEU A 112 3.00 -0.49 -8.02
CA LEU A 112 3.22 -1.33 -6.84
C LEU A 112 1.95 -1.52 -5.98
N TYR A 113 1.27 -0.43 -5.62
CA TYR A 113 0.04 -0.49 -4.81
C TYR A 113 -1.12 -1.12 -5.56
N GLY A 114 -1.27 -0.86 -6.87
CA GLY A 114 -2.29 -1.52 -7.68
C GLY A 114 -2.10 -3.03 -7.71
N CYS A 115 -0.87 -3.49 -7.93
CA CYS A 115 -0.53 -4.92 -7.89
C CYS A 115 -0.85 -5.56 -6.54
N ALA A 116 -0.50 -4.89 -5.43
CA ALA A 116 -0.83 -5.35 -4.09
C ALA A 116 -2.36 -5.40 -3.87
N MET A 117 -3.09 -4.35 -4.28
CA MET A 117 -4.55 -4.27 -4.19
C MET A 117 -5.30 -5.30 -5.02
N SER A 118 -4.69 -5.82 -6.10
CA SER A 118 -5.27 -6.88 -6.92
C SER A 118 -5.19 -8.28 -6.28
N ARG A 119 -4.51 -8.41 -5.13
CA ARG A 119 -4.49 -9.65 -4.34
C ARG A 119 -5.79 -9.81 -3.55
N TYR A 120 -5.95 -10.95 -2.88
CA TYR A 120 -7.08 -11.18 -1.99
C TYR A 120 -7.04 -10.20 -0.83
N MET A 121 -8.13 -9.47 -0.65
CA MET A 121 -8.27 -8.42 0.34
C MET A 121 -9.43 -8.72 1.28
N PRO A 122 -9.33 -8.38 2.59
CA PRO A 122 -10.41 -8.60 3.55
C PRO A 122 -11.71 -7.89 3.15
N THR A 123 -12.85 -8.51 3.45
CA THR A 123 -14.19 -7.94 3.25
C THR A 123 -15.01 -7.87 4.53
N ASP A 124 -15.22 -9.02 5.18
CA ASP A 124 -16.12 -9.22 6.31
C ASP A 124 -15.80 -10.52 7.08
N GLY A 125 -16.63 -10.88 8.04
CA GLY A 125 -16.53 -12.11 8.83
C GLY A 125 -15.41 -12.09 9.86
N PHE A 126 -15.03 -10.91 10.34
CA PHE A 126 -13.92 -10.74 11.28
C PHE A 126 -14.23 -11.42 12.63
N LYS A 127 -13.42 -12.42 12.99
CA LYS A 127 -13.58 -13.15 14.26
C LYS A 127 -12.25 -13.59 14.84
N TRP A 128 -12.15 -13.54 16.16
CA TRP A 128 -11.06 -14.20 16.90
C TRP A 128 -11.17 -15.71 16.72
N VAL A 129 -10.05 -16.37 16.46
CA VAL A 129 -10.00 -17.83 16.49
C VAL A 129 -9.75 -18.27 17.92
N ALA A 130 -10.72 -19.00 18.49
CA ALA A 130 -10.70 -19.36 19.91
C ALA A 130 -9.61 -20.39 20.27
N ASN A 131 -9.21 -21.22 19.31
CA ASN A 131 -8.28 -22.31 19.53
C ASN A 131 -7.10 -22.23 18.57
N ILE A 132 -5.91 -21.98 19.11
CA ILE A 132 -4.66 -21.84 18.35
C ILE A 132 -4.35 -23.08 17.50
N LYS A 133 -4.86 -24.27 17.88
CA LYS A 133 -4.66 -25.50 17.10
C LYS A 133 -5.48 -25.54 15.80
N GLU A 134 -6.50 -24.71 15.66
CA GLU A 134 -7.33 -24.60 14.45
C GLU A 134 -6.72 -23.65 13.43
N ILE A 135 -5.64 -22.95 13.80
CA ILE A 135 -4.91 -22.07 12.88
C ILE A 135 -4.16 -22.94 11.87
N PRO A 136 -4.39 -22.76 10.56
CA PRO A 136 -3.63 -23.46 9.54
C PRO A 136 -2.14 -23.20 9.73
N ARG A 137 -1.33 -24.24 9.58
CA ARG A 137 0.13 -24.02 9.61
C ARG A 137 0.52 -23.16 8.41
N PRO A 138 1.57 -22.32 8.51
CA PRO A 138 1.89 -21.37 7.44
C PRO A 138 2.12 -21.98 6.05
N ASP A 139 2.60 -23.22 5.99
CA ASP A 139 2.75 -24.04 4.79
C ASP A 139 1.40 -24.47 4.16
N GLU A 140 0.36 -24.59 4.99
CA GLU A 140 -1.01 -24.93 4.58
C GLU A 140 -1.83 -23.69 4.20
N ILE A 141 -1.32 -22.48 4.45
CA ILE A 141 -1.99 -21.24 4.10
C ILE A 141 -1.93 -21.05 2.58
N ASP A 142 -3.09 -21.01 1.94
CA ASP A 142 -3.21 -20.51 0.58
C ASP A 142 -3.54 -19.01 0.61
N PRO A 143 -2.66 -18.12 0.10
CA PRO A 143 -2.94 -16.68 0.00
C PRO A 143 -4.20 -16.33 -0.81
N GLU A 144 -4.64 -17.23 -1.69
CA GLU A 144 -5.84 -17.09 -2.53
C GLU A 144 -7.06 -17.84 -1.97
N SER A 145 -6.94 -18.37 -0.74
CA SER A 145 -8.08 -18.91 -0.01
C SER A 145 -9.16 -17.83 0.22
N PRO A 146 -10.45 -18.19 0.18
CA PRO A 146 -11.53 -17.26 0.56
C PRO A 146 -11.48 -16.85 2.04
N VAL A 147 -10.67 -17.52 2.87
CA VAL A 147 -10.45 -17.18 4.28
C VAL A 147 -9.00 -16.75 4.49
N GLY A 148 -8.82 -15.54 5.01
CA GLY A 148 -7.54 -14.95 5.38
C GLY A 148 -7.36 -14.86 6.89
N TYR A 149 -6.12 -14.58 7.31
CA TYR A 149 -5.78 -14.43 8.73
C TYR A 149 -4.81 -13.27 8.95
N ILE A 150 -5.00 -12.56 10.06
CA ILE A 150 -4.01 -11.63 10.63
C ILE A 150 -3.57 -12.21 11.97
N MET A 151 -2.28 -12.48 12.13
CA MET A 151 -1.74 -13.23 13.26
C MET A 151 -0.76 -12.38 14.06
N GLU A 152 -0.77 -12.51 15.38
CA GLU A 152 0.26 -11.96 16.28
C GLU A 152 1.25 -13.07 16.63
N VAL A 153 2.49 -12.97 16.13
CA VAL A 153 3.46 -14.07 16.18
C VAL A 153 4.82 -13.66 16.75
N ASP A 154 5.55 -14.63 17.27
CA ASP A 154 6.98 -14.51 17.53
C ASP A 154 7.75 -15.16 16.36
N LEU A 155 8.68 -14.41 15.76
CA LEU A 155 9.56 -14.89 14.71
C LEU A 155 11.00 -14.90 15.20
N GLU A 156 11.71 -15.99 14.95
CA GLU A 156 13.16 -16.05 15.07
C GLU A 156 13.79 -15.72 13.72
N TYR A 157 14.86 -14.93 13.79
CA TYR A 157 15.71 -14.60 12.66
C TYR A 157 17.02 -15.39 12.82
N PRO A 158 17.21 -16.49 12.07
CA PRO A 158 18.42 -17.30 12.19
C PRO A 158 19.68 -16.51 11.80
N GLU A 159 20.76 -16.65 12.59
CA GLU A 159 22.02 -15.92 12.35
C GLU A 159 22.65 -16.26 10.98
N ASN A 160 22.43 -17.47 10.48
CA ASN A 160 22.94 -17.91 9.19
C ASN A 160 22.33 -17.16 7.98
N LEU A 161 21.29 -16.33 8.19
CA LEU A 161 20.66 -15.52 7.15
C LEU A 161 21.13 -14.05 7.18
N ASN A 162 21.98 -13.68 8.14
CA ASN A 162 22.36 -12.29 8.35
C ASN A 162 23.10 -11.71 7.15
N ASP A 163 24.03 -12.46 6.57
CA ASP A 163 24.81 -12.00 5.42
C ASP A 163 23.92 -11.86 4.17
N ASP A 164 23.04 -12.84 3.93
CA ASP A 164 22.14 -12.86 2.77
C ASP A 164 21.07 -11.76 2.82
N HIS A 165 20.62 -11.39 4.03
CA HIS A 165 19.55 -10.42 4.22
C HIS A 165 20.03 -9.05 4.68
N ASN A 166 21.34 -8.82 4.75
CA ASN A 166 21.90 -7.57 5.25
C ASN A 166 21.38 -6.34 4.48
N ASP A 167 21.18 -6.49 3.17
CA ASP A 167 20.70 -5.40 2.33
C ASP A 167 19.20 -5.12 2.47
N TYR A 168 18.40 -6.15 2.76
CA TYR A 168 16.94 -6.02 2.85
C TYR A 168 16.32 -7.00 3.87
N PRO A 169 16.47 -6.73 5.19
CA PRO A 169 15.90 -7.57 6.23
C PRO A 169 14.37 -7.65 6.17
N PHE A 170 13.83 -8.87 6.29
CA PHE A 170 12.38 -9.10 6.43
C PHE A 170 11.80 -8.59 7.76
N ALA A 171 10.47 -8.42 7.78
CA ALA A 171 9.67 -8.05 8.95
C ALA A 171 10.13 -6.74 9.64
N PRO A 172 10.12 -5.59 8.96
CA PRO A 172 10.57 -4.33 9.57
C PRO A 172 9.67 -3.91 10.75
N GLU A 173 10.27 -3.26 11.75
CA GLU A 173 9.58 -2.82 12.96
C GLU A 173 9.62 -1.31 13.13
N SER A 174 8.56 -0.74 13.70
CA SER A 174 8.55 0.66 14.10
C SER A 174 9.28 0.83 15.42
N ILE A 175 10.54 1.27 15.38
CA ILE A 175 11.36 1.51 16.57
C ILE A 175 11.59 3.00 16.79
N GLU A 176 11.71 3.41 18.06
CA GLU A 176 12.02 4.80 18.41
C GLU A 176 13.54 5.03 18.37
N ILE A 177 13.97 5.93 17.49
CA ILE A 177 15.36 6.37 17.39
C ILE A 177 15.37 7.88 17.59
N ASN A 178 16.10 8.36 18.60
CA ASN A 178 16.21 9.79 18.92
C ASN A 178 14.83 10.48 19.05
N LYS A 179 13.88 9.85 19.78
CA LYS A 179 12.50 10.34 19.98
C LYS A 179 11.63 10.40 18.71
N VAL A 180 12.07 9.77 17.63
CA VAL A 180 11.30 9.67 16.39
C VAL A 180 11.09 8.19 16.06
N ARG A 181 9.82 7.79 15.92
CA ARG A 181 9.49 6.44 15.43
C ARG A 181 9.85 6.31 13.96
N LYS A 182 10.64 5.31 13.63
CA LYS A 182 11.06 4.97 12.27
C LYS A 182 10.77 3.50 12.01
N LEU A 183 10.35 3.20 10.79
CA LEU A 183 10.24 1.83 10.31
C LEU A 183 11.64 1.34 9.93
N VAL A 184 12.16 0.35 10.65
CA VAL A 184 13.54 -0.11 10.52
C VAL A 184 13.57 -1.61 10.22
N PRO A 185 14.00 -1.99 9.01
CA PRO A 185 14.43 -3.36 8.72
C PRO A 185 15.60 -3.72 9.63
N ASN A 186 15.50 -4.84 10.33
CA ASN A 186 16.55 -5.31 11.23
C ASN A 186 16.54 -6.84 11.33
N LEU A 187 17.70 -7.43 11.61
CA LEU A 187 17.94 -8.87 11.67
C LEU A 187 17.60 -9.49 13.05
N ASN A 188 16.94 -8.76 13.95
CA ASN A 188 16.60 -9.30 15.27
C ASN A 188 15.39 -10.25 15.19
N GLY A 189 15.24 -11.10 16.20
CA GLY A 189 13.97 -11.80 16.42
C GLY A 189 12.82 -10.82 16.66
N LYS A 190 11.62 -11.21 16.23
CA LYS A 190 10.40 -10.41 16.34
C LYS A 190 9.50 -10.98 17.43
N LYS A 191 8.91 -10.11 18.24
CA LYS A 191 8.03 -10.48 19.35
C LYS A 191 6.68 -9.82 19.18
N LYS A 192 5.60 -10.61 19.32
CA LYS A 192 4.21 -10.14 19.11
C LYS A 192 4.04 -9.34 17.82
N TYR A 193 4.68 -9.80 16.75
CA TYR A 193 4.64 -9.15 15.46
C TYR A 193 3.31 -9.49 14.78
N VAL A 194 2.47 -8.48 14.55
CA VAL A 194 1.20 -8.67 13.82
C VAL A 194 1.51 -8.82 12.33
N ILE A 195 0.94 -9.79 11.62
CA ILE A 195 1.26 -10.01 10.20
C ILE A 195 0.10 -10.67 9.48
N HIS A 196 -0.09 -10.32 8.21
CA HIS A 196 -1.03 -11.01 7.32
C HIS A 196 -0.48 -12.40 6.95
N SER A 197 -1.36 -13.41 6.90
CA SER A 197 -1.00 -14.80 6.62
C SER A 197 -0.14 -14.98 5.37
N ALA A 198 -0.49 -14.32 4.26
CA ALA A 198 0.28 -14.35 3.01
C ALA A 198 1.73 -13.84 3.18
N ASN A 199 1.94 -12.77 3.96
CA ASN A 199 3.28 -12.25 4.22
C ASN A 199 4.05 -13.16 5.18
N LEU A 200 3.38 -13.75 6.16
CA LEU A 200 3.99 -14.73 7.05
C LEU A 200 4.52 -15.92 6.26
N LYS A 201 3.70 -16.49 5.36
CA LYS A 201 4.13 -17.56 4.46
C LYS A 201 5.38 -17.17 3.67
N GLN A 202 5.38 -15.99 3.06
CA GLN A 202 6.54 -15.47 2.34
C GLN A 202 7.80 -15.41 3.21
N TYR A 203 7.69 -14.93 4.46
CA TYR A 203 8.82 -14.76 5.35
C TYR A 203 9.40 -16.10 5.82
N LEU A 204 8.57 -17.14 5.93
CA LEU A 204 9.01 -18.46 6.34
C LEU A 204 9.58 -19.26 5.15
N GLU A 205 8.89 -19.25 4.01
CA GLU A 205 9.28 -20.04 2.83
C GLU A 205 10.46 -19.43 2.07
N LEU A 206 10.37 -18.14 1.74
CA LEU A 206 11.42 -17.45 0.99
C LEU A 206 12.46 -16.84 1.92
N GLY A 207 12.02 -16.30 3.05
CA GLY A 207 12.88 -15.61 4.00
C GLY A 207 13.54 -16.51 5.03
N GLY A 208 13.21 -17.80 5.11
CA GLY A 208 13.84 -18.74 6.07
C GLY A 208 13.66 -18.38 7.55
N LEU A 209 12.79 -17.41 7.89
CA LEU A 209 12.48 -17.09 9.28
C LEU A 209 11.79 -18.28 9.94
N LYS A 210 11.88 -18.38 11.27
CA LYS A 210 11.29 -19.48 12.03
C LYS A 210 10.16 -18.98 12.91
N LEU A 211 8.96 -19.53 12.72
CA LEU A 211 7.83 -19.27 13.59
C LEU A 211 8.07 -19.93 14.95
N LYS A 212 8.09 -19.15 16.03
CA LYS A 212 8.26 -19.65 17.40
C LYS A 212 6.94 -19.87 18.11
N LYS A 213 6.02 -18.91 17.98
CA LYS A 213 4.74 -18.91 18.71
C LYS A 213 3.71 -18.07 17.98
N ILE A 214 2.47 -18.53 18.00
CA ILE A 214 1.29 -17.72 17.67
C ILE A 214 0.60 -17.37 18.99
N HIS A 215 0.33 -16.08 19.22
CA HIS A 215 -0.33 -15.61 20.44
C HIS A 215 -1.85 -15.50 20.27
N ARG A 216 -2.29 -15.00 19.11
CA ARG A 216 -3.69 -14.80 18.73
C ARG A 216 -3.80 -14.50 17.24
N ASP A 217 -4.99 -14.67 16.69
CA ASP A 217 -5.26 -14.43 15.27
C ASP A 217 -6.73 -14.05 15.02
N ILE A 218 -6.90 -13.26 13.96
CA ILE A 218 -8.20 -12.81 13.45
C ILE A 218 -8.37 -13.49 12.10
N SER A 219 -9.45 -14.26 11.94
CA SER A 219 -9.87 -14.81 10.64
C SER A 219 -10.93 -13.91 10.01
N PHE A 220 -10.97 -13.88 8.68
CA PHE A 220 -11.92 -13.08 7.90
C PHE A 220 -12.11 -13.66 6.50
N ASN A 221 -13.21 -13.29 5.85
CA ASN A 221 -13.43 -13.55 4.44
C ASN A 221 -12.61 -12.56 3.60
N GLN A 222 -12.06 -13.06 2.50
CA GLN A 222 -11.29 -12.26 1.55
C GLN A 222 -11.55 -12.71 0.12
N SER A 223 -11.39 -11.79 -0.82
CA SER A 223 -11.50 -12.06 -2.25
C SER A 223 -10.69 -11.03 -3.04
N PRO A 224 -10.38 -11.23 -4.33
CA PRO A 224 -9.64 -10.27 -5.14
C PRO A 224 -10.58 -9.15 -5.65
N TRP A 225 -11.48 -8.66 -4.81
CA TRP A 225 -12.57 -7.75 -5.19
C TRP A 225 -12.10 -6.39 -5.69
N LEU A 226 -10.88 -5.96 -5.35
CA LEU A 226 -10.27 -4.73 -5.88
C LEU A 226 -9.63 -4.91 -7.27
N LYS A 227 -9.40 -6.16 -7.70
CA LYS A 227 -8.67 -6.45 -8.95
C LYS A 227 -9.36 -5.84 -10.16
N GLU A 228 -10.68 -6.00 -10.28
CA GLU A 228 -11.45 -5.45 -11.41
C GLU A 228 -11.32 -3.92 -11.51
N TYR A 229 -11.36 -3.24 -10.36
CA TYR A 229 -11.17 -1.79 -10.31
C TYR A 229 -9.76 -1.38 -10.77
N VAL A 230 -8.72 -2.06 -10.28
CA VAL A 230 -7.33 -1.79 -10.67
C VAL A 230 -7.09 -2.08 -12.15
N ASP A 231 -7.61 -3.20 -12.66
CA ASP A 231 -7.46 -3.61 -14.06
C ASP A 231 -8.13 -2.57 -14.99
N LYS A 232 -9.36 -2.14 -14.68
CA LYS A 232 -10.05 -1.10 -15.47
C LYS A 232 -9.27 0.20 -15.49
N LEU A 233 -8.77 0.68 -14.35
CA LEU A 233 -7.98 1.91 -14.31
C LEU A 233 -6.64 1.78 -15.05
N THR A 234 -6.03 0.60 -15.00
CA THR A 234 -4.80 0.32 -15.75
C THR A 234 -5.06 0.35 -17.26
N ALA A 235 -6.16 -0.26 -17.72
CA ALA A 235 -6.55 -0.23 -19.13
C ALA A 235 -6.86 1.21 -19.60
N LEU A 236 -7.61 1.97 -18.81
CA LEU A 236 -7.91 3.38 -19.10
C LEU A 236 -6.64 4.25 -19.15
N ARG A 237 -5.69 4.02 -18.24
CA ARG A 237 -4.39 4.72 -18.24
C ARG A 237 -3.57 4.40 -19.50
N THR A 238 -3.60 3.15 -19.96
CA THR A 238 -2.90 2.74 -21.19
C THR A 238 -3.54 3.35 -22.44
N ALA A 239 -4.87 3.46 -22.46
CA ALA A 239 -5.63 4.04 -23.57
C ALA A 239 -5.68 5.58 -23.56
N ALA A 240 -5.29 6.22 -22.46
CA ALA A 240 -5.38 7.67 -22.28
C ALA A 240 -4.52 8.42 -23.31
N GLY A 241 -5.15 9.39 -23.98
CA GLY A 241 -4.53 10.20 -25.03
C GLY A 241 -3.75 11.41 -24.47
N THR A 242 -3.99 11.78 -23.22
CA THR A 242 -3.39 12.95 -22.57
C THR A 242 -2.65 12.58 -21.28
N ASP A 243 -1.63 13.36 -20.93
CA ASP A 243 -0.90 13.16 -19.67
C ASP A 243 -1.80 13.43 -18.45
N PHE A 244 -2.75 14.36 -18.59
CA PHE A 244 -3.78 14.62 -17.58
C PHE A 244 -4.59 13.35 -17.24
N GLU A 245 -5.13 12.67 -18.26
CA GLU A 245 -5.91 11.46 -18.06
C GLU A 245 -5.07 10.32 -17.47
N LYS A 246 -3.82 10.17 -17.94
CA LYS A 246 -2.89 9.18 -17.39
C LYS A 246 -2.65 9.39 -15.90
N ASP A 247 -2.40 10.63 -15.50
CA ASP A 247 -2.19 10.99 -14.10
C ASP A 247 -3.47 10.84 -13.28
N PHE A 248 -4.62 11.22 -13.84
CA PHE A 248 -5.91 11.05 -13.18
C PHE A 248 -6.19 9.58 -12.82
N PHE A 249 -6.03 8.66 -13.78
CA PHE A 249 -6.25 7.22 -13.52
C PHE A 249 -5.20 6.63 -12.57
N LYS A 250 -3.93 7.06 -12.67
CA LYS A 250 -2.86 6.68 -11.74
C LYS A 250 -3.19 7.11 -10.30
N LEU A 251 -3.58 8.36 -10.11
CA LEU A 251 -3.89 8.91 -8.79
C LEU A 251 -5.10 8.22 -8.16
N LYS A 252 -6.11 7.83 -8.93
CA LYS A 252 -7.29 7.11 -8.42
C LYS A 252 -6.95 5.74 -7.81
N VAL A 253 -5.98 5.03 -8.36
CA VAL A 253 -5.50 3.76 -7.77
C VAL A 253 -4.89 4.05 -6.39
N ASN A 254 -3.95 4.99 -6.31
CA ASN A 254 -3.25 5.32 -5.06
C ASN A 254 -4.20 5.93 -4.00
N ALA A 255 -5.20 6.69 -4.42
CA ALA A 255 -6.14 7.36 -3.53
C ALA A 255 -7.02 6.38 -2.74
N VAL A 256 -7.44 5.26 -3.37
CA VAL A 256 -8.21 4.20 -2.68
C VAL A 256 -7.37 3.54 -1.59
N PHE A 257 -6.08 3.30 -1.85
CA PHE A 257 -5.16 2.79 -0.85
C PHE A 257 -5.06 3.77 0.33
N GLY A 258 -4.79 5.05 0.08
CA GLY A 258 -4.64 6.06 1.14
C GLY A 258 -5.87 6.24 2.02
N LYS A 259 -7.08 6.28 1.43
CA LYS A 259 -8.31 6.52 2.20
C LYS A 259 -8.62 5.39 3.19
N LYS A 260 -8.40 4.13 2.81
CA LYS A 260 -8.60 2.97 3.70
C LYS A 260 -7.74 3.00 4.97
N HIS A 261 -6.63 3.74 4.98
CA HIS A 261 -5.74 3.87 6.13
C HIS A 261 -5.93 5.18 6.89
N GLY A 262 -6.63 6.17 6.31
CA GLY A 262 -6.79 7.51 6.88
C GLY A 262 -7.90 7.59 7.93
N GLU A 263 -8.98 6.81 7.76
CA GLU A 263 -10.17 6.89 8.63
C GLU A 263 -9.92 6.42 10.07
N SER A 264 -8.86 5.63 10.35
CA SER A 264 -8.50 5.26 11.73
C SER A 264 -7.74 6.34 12.50
N LYS A 265 -7.27 7.40 11.83
CA LYS A 265 -6.57 8.53 12.48
C LYS A 265 -7.45 9.74 12.72
N GLU A 266 -8.68 9.74 12.22
CA GLU A 266 -9.67 10.74 12.60
C GLU A 266 -10.28 10.33 13.94
N PRO A 267 -10.23 11.16 14.99
CA PRO A 267 -10.95 10.85 16.22
C PRO A 267 -12.43 10.70 15.87
N ALA A 268 -13.02 9.54 16.22
CA ALA A 268 -14.45 9.31 16.18
C ALA A 268 -15.16 10.44 16.96
N GLY A 269 -15.60 11.46 16.24
CA GLY A 269 -15.93 12.74 16.84
C GLY A 269 -16.28 13.81 15.81
N CYS A 270 -17.12 13.49 14.83
CA CYS A 270 -17.88 14.52 14.12
C CYS A 270 -19.38 14.22 14.23
N SER A 271 -19.95 14.72 15.32
CA SER A 271 -21.39 14.87 15.54
C SER A 271 -21.96 16.00 14.69
N ALA A 272 -21.90 15.85 13.37
CA ALA A 272 -22.53 16.78 12.43
C ALA A 272 -23.36 16.04 11.38
N CYS A 273 -24.34 15.28 11.86
CA CYS A 273 -25.57 14.95 11.13
C CYS A 273 -26.70 14.85 12.17
N LYS A 274 -27.30 16.01 12.47
CA LYS A 274 -28.70 16.13 12.86
C LYS A 274 -29.37 16.99 11.80
#